data_AF-A0A7T5JQ30-F1
#
_entry.id   AF-A0A7T5JQ30-F1
#
_cell.length_a   1.000
_cell.length_b   1.000
_cell.length_c   1.000
_cell.angle_alpha   90.00
_cell.angle_beta   90.00
_cell.angle_gamma   90.00
#
_symmetry.space_group_name_H-M   'P 1'
#
loop_
_entity.id
_entity.type
_entity.pdbx_description
1 polymer ?
#
loop_
_entity_poly.entity_id
_entity_poly.type
_entity_poly.pdbx_seq_one_letter_code
_entity_poly.pdbx_strand_id
1 'polypeptide(L)'
;MAHRQLLSPKMLEDITRIAVEAAMDFQEKEKQKQQKAKKDWRLRNTKLLLKHYRSFVKHSEGVKEKLSALESAEAIEDLYTDELAIESIKRSKQRTLAMVQFIQRMMKVYKMMCETSGQTEDMRRYQIIHELYIAEEKRTVEELAEFHKIEPRTVYNDVKNATKTLSVLIFGVDGVELY
;
A
#
# COMPACT_ATOMS: atom_id res chain seq x y z
N MET A 1 60.61 -12.11 20.16
CA MET A 1 60.35 -11.62 18.80
C MET A 1 59.05 -12.23 18.32
N ALA A 2 58.01 -11.44 18.06
CA ALA A 2 56.75 -11.97 17.53
C ALA A 2 56.93 -12.28 16.04
N HIS A 3 56.90 -13.55 15.68
CA HIS A 3 56.99 -14.01 14.29
C HIS A 3 55.68 -13.60 13.59
N ARG A 4 55.72 -12.54 12.77
CA ARG A 4 54.60 -12.19 11.88
C ARG A 4 54.54 -13.27 10.80
N GLN A 5 53.64 -14.22 10.99
CA GLN A 5 53.33 -15.22 9.97
C GLN A 5 52.64 -14.49 8.82
N LEU A 6 53.39 -14.21 7.75
CA LEU A 6 52.84 -13.62 6.53
C LEU A 6 51.91 -14.65 5.88
N LEU A 7 50.67 -14.23 5.61
CA LEU A 7 49.69 -15.05 4.89
C LEU A 7 50.25 -15.35 3.48
N SER A 8 50.16 -16.61 3.06
CA SER A 8 50.51 -16.97 1.69
C SER A 8 49.54 -16.31 0.71
N PRO A 9 49.96 -16.02 -0.53
CA PRO A 9 49.08 -15.42 -1.54
C PRO A 9 47.77 -16.18 -1.73
N LYS A 10 47.82 -17.52 -1.68
CA LYS A 10 46.64 -18.39 -1.76
C LYS A 10 45.69 -18.22 -0.58
N MET A 11 46.22 -18.10 0.65
CA MET A 11 45.39 -17.83 1.83
C MET A 11 44.76 -16.44 1.76
N LEU A 12 45.48 -15.44 1.24
CA LEU A 12 44.94 -14.10 1.04
C LEU A 12 43.81 -14.10 0.01
N GLU A 13 43.98 -14.83 -1.09
CA GLU A 13 42.95 -14.99 -2.14
C GLU A 13 41.71 -15.70 -1.59
N ASP A 14 41.88 -16.79 -0.84
CA ASP A 14 40.77 -17.52 -0.21
C ASP A 14 40.02 -16.65 0.81
N ILE A 15 40.72 -15.90 1.66
CA ILE A 15 40.11 -14.96 2.61
C ILE A 15 39.34 -13.87 1.86
N THR A 16 39.94 -13.31 0.80
CA THR A 16 39.32 -12.24 0.02
C THR A 16 38.04 -12.74 -0.66
N ARG A 17 38.08 -13.94 -1.25
CA ARG A 17 36.92 -14.56 -1.88
C ARG A 17 35.80 -14.82 -0.87
N ILE A 18 36.11 -15.43 0.28
CA ILE A 18 35.12 -15.68 1.33
C ILE A 18 34.51 -14.38 1.85
N ALA A 19 35.32 -13.33 2.01
CA ALA A 19 34.84 -12.02 2.45
C ALA A 19 33.91 -11.36 1.42
N VAL A 20 34.23 -11.46 0.12
CA VAL A 20 33.38 -10.95 -0.96
C VAL A 20 32.07 -11.73 -1.06
N GLU A 21 32.12 -13.06 -1.00
CA GLU A 21 30.93 -13.93 -0.99
C GLU A 21 30.02 -13.59 0.19
N ALA A 22 30.57 -13.48 1.40
CA ALA A 22 29.81 -13.11 2.59
C ALA A 22 29.20 -11.70 2.51
N ALA A 23 29.91 -10.74 1.92
CA ALA A 23 29.42 -9.38 1.71
C ALA A 23 28.27 -9.36 0.69
N MET A 24 28.39 -10.09 -0.42
CA MET A 24 27.33 -10.21 -1.43
C MET A 24 26.09 -10.88 -0.85
N ASP A 25 26.25 -11.98 -0.10
CA ASP A 25 25.15 -12.68 0.57
C ASP A 25 24.44 -11.78 1.58
N PHE A 26 25.19 -11.01 2.37
CA PHE A 26 24.63 -10.05 3.32
C PHE A 26 23.85 -8.95 2.61
N GLN A 27 24.42 -8.39 1.54
CA GLN A 27 23.78 -7.34 0.75
C GLN A 27 22.46 -7.82 0.12
N GLU A 28 22.45 -9.03 -0.45
CA GLU A 28 21.24 -9.62 -1.05
C GLU A 28 20.17 -9.88 0.02
N LYS A 29 20.55 -10.41 1.19
CA LYS A 29 19.63 -10.60 2.33
C LYS A 29 19.02 -9.28 2.82
N GLU A 30 19.83 -8.24 2.95
CA GLU A 30 19.34 -6.91 3.37
C GLU A 30 18.43 -6.29 2.30
N LYS A 31 18.74 -6.44 1.01
CA LYS A 31 17.87 -6.01 -0.09
C LYS A 31 16.50 -6.70 -0.03
N GLN A 32 16.48 -8.03 0.13
CA GLN A 32 15.23 -8.81 0.26
C GLN A 32 14.42 -8.38 1.49
N LYS A 33 15.09 -8.15 2.62
CA LYS A 33 14.45 -7.68 3.86
C LYS A 33 13.84 -6.29 3.68
N GLN A 34 14.54 -5.37 3.02
CA GLN A 34 14.01 -4.03 2.71
C GLN A 34 12.80 -4.10 1.76
N GLN A 35 12.86 -4.95 0.72
CA GLN A 35 11.73 -5.16 -0.19
C GLN A 35 10.50 -5.71 0.55
N LYS A 36 10.70 -6.71 1.42
CA LYS A 36 9.64 -7.27 2.26
C LYS A 36 9.04 -6.21 3.20
N ALA A 37 9.89 -5.43 3.87
CA ALA A 37 9.43 -4.37 4.76
C ALA A 37 8.58 -3.31 4.02
N LYS A 38 9.01 -2.90 2.81
CA LYS A 38 8.25 -1.99 1.95
C LYS A 38 6.89 -2.58 1.56
N LYS A 39 6.85 -3.87 1.18
CA LYS A 39 5.60 -4.58 0.85
C LYS A 39 4.63 -4.62 2.03
N ASP A 40 5.12 -5.02 3.20
CA ASP A 40 4.31 -5.11 4.42
C ASP A 40 3.77 -3.72 4.83
N TRP A 41 4.61 -2.69 4.71
CA TRP A 41 4.22 -1.30 4.95
C TRP A 41 3.11 -0.83 4.00
N ARG A 42 3.24 -1.08 2.69
CA ARG A 42 2.21 -0.72 1.69
C ARG A 42 0.89 -1.42 1.96
N LEU A 43 0.93 -2.73 2.20
CA LEU A 43 -0.28 -3.50 2.48
C LEU A 43 -0.97 -3.03 3.77
N ARG A 44 -0.20 -2.73 4.81
CA ARG A 44 -0.71 -2.16 6.06
C ARG A 44 -1.37 -0.81 5.82
N ASN A 45 -0.75 0.08 5.05
CA ASN A 45 -1.30 1.39 4.75
C ASN A 45 -2.56 1.33 3.91
N THR A 46 -2.62 0.46 2.89
CA THR A 46 -3.87 0.24 2.13
C THR A 46 -5.02 -0.20 3.04
N LYS A 47 -4.76 -1.10 4.00
CA LYS A 47 -5.77 -1.50 5.00
C LYS A 47 -6.23 -0.33 5.87
N LEU A 48 -5.30 0.51 6.33
CA LEU A 48 -5.63 1.68 7.15
C LEU A 48 -6.48 2.68 6.36
N LEU A 49 -6.09 2.95 5.10
CA LEU A 49 -6.84 3.83 4.21
C LEU A 49 -8.27 3.35 4.00
N LEU A 50 -8.47 2.06 3.68
CA LEU A 50 -9.81 1.49 3.52
C LEU A 50 -10.62 1.50 4.82
N LYS A 51 -10.00 1.10 5.93
CA LYS A 51 -10.68 1.05 7.25
C LYS A 51 -11.20 2.41 7.68
N HIS A 52 -10.46 3.48 7.40
CA HIS A 52 -10.79 4.85 7.83
C HIS A 52 -11.38 5.72 6.73
N TYR A 53 -11.63 5.18 5.53
CA TYR A 53 -12.09 5.93 4.36
C TYR A 53 -13.31 6.82 4.66
N ARG A 54 -14.37 6.28 5.26
CA ARG A 54 -15.58 7.06 5.60
C ARG A 54 -15.29 8.20 6.59
N SER A 55 -14.37 7.99 7.54
CA SER A 55 -13.94 9.04 8.46
C SER A 55 -13.17 10.14 7.74
N PHE A 56 -12.36 9.79 6.74
CA PHE A 56 -11.67 10.76 5.90
C PHE A 56 -12.63 11.57 5.04
N VAL A 57 -13.63 10.93 4.44
CA VAL A 57 -14.71 11.63 3.72
C VAL A 57 -15.33 12.68 4.64
N LYS A 58 -15.80 12.29 5.83
CA LYS A 58 -16.36 13.21 6.82
C LYS A 58 -15.40 14.31 7.26
N HIS A 59 -14.13 14.00 7.47
CA HIS A 59 -13.12 14.98 7.88
C HIS A 59 -12.88 16.05 6.81
N SER A 60 -12.96 15.65 5.54
CA SER A 60 -12.82 16.53 4.39
C SER A 60 -14.10 17.27 3.97
N GLU A 61 -15.24 16.98 4.61
CA GLU A 61 -16.50 17.69 4.34
C GLU A 61 -16.37 19.20 4.60
N GLY A 62 -17.04 19.99 3.76
CA GLY A 62 -17.04 21.45 3.86
C GLY A 62 -15.81 22.14 3.26
N VAL A 63 -14.81 21.40 2.77
CA VAL A 63 -13.81 21.95 1.84
C VAL A 63 -14.55 22.22 0.52
N LYS A 64 -14.94 23.48 0.30
CA LYS A 64 -15.85 23.90 -0.80
C LYS A 64 -15.24 23.75 -2.21
N GLU A 65 -13.96 23.43 -2.31
CA GLU A 65 -13.25 23.37 -3.60
C GLU A 65 -12.88 21.94 -3.95
N LYS A 66 -13.28 21.50 -5.15
CA LYS A 66 -12.58 20.41 -5.82
C LYS A 66 -11.18 20.90 -6.10
N LEU A 67 -10.19 20.38 -5.37
CA LEU A 67 -8.79 20.59 -5.69
C LEU A 67 -8.57 20.19 -7.16
N SER A 68 -7.93 21.06 -7.92
CA SER A 68 -7.37 20.74 -9.23
C SER A 68 -6.34 19.60 -9.09
N ALA A 69 -5.92 19.03 -10.22
CA ALA A 69 -4.87 18.01 -10.21
C ALA A 69 -3.56 18.53 -9.61
N LEU A 70 -3.22 19.80 -9.86
CA LEU A 70 -2.03 20.45 -9.32
C LEU A 70 -2.14 20.64 -7.81
N GLU A 71 -3.24 21.23 -7.33
CA GLU A 71 -3.47 21.43 -5.89
C GLU A 71 -3.57 20.10 -5.12
N SER A 72 -4.07 19.04 -5.77
CA SER A 72 -4.08 17.70 -5.19
C SER A 72 -2.66 17.14 -5.03
N ALA A 73 -1.78 17.38 -6.01
CA ALA A 73 -0.39 16.94 -5.95
C ALA A 73 0.38 17.71 -4.88
N GLU A 74 0.24 19.05 -4.85
CA GLU A 74 0.84 19.91 -3.83
C GLU A 74 0.39 19.52 -2.42
N ALA A 75 -0.92 19.26 -2.22
CA ALA A 75 -1.42 18.80 -0.92
C ALA A 75 -0.83 17.43 -0.52
N ILE A 76 -0.55 16.54 -1.47
CA ILE A 76 0.10 15.26 -1.16
C ILE A 76 1.57 15.48 -0.78
N GLU A 77 2.28 16.40 -1.44
CA GLU A 77 3.67 16.75 -1.12
C GLU A 77 3.80 17.43 0.25
N ASP A 78 2.82 18.24 0.63
CA ASP A 78 2.74 18.90 1.93
C ASP A 78 2.54 17.95 3.13
N LEU A 79 2.54 16.62 2.95
CA LEU A 79 2.51 15.65 4.06
C LEU A 79 3.74 15.74 4.99
N TYR A 80 4.76 16.51 4.64
CA TYR A 80 6.08 16.52 5.29
C TYR A 80 6.52 17.87 5.88
N THR A 81 5.64 18.88 5.97
CA THR A 81 5.97 20.23 6.49
C THR A 81 5.42 20.51 7.90
N ASP A 82 6.04 21.46 8.62
CA ASP A 82 5.68 21.86 10.00
C ASP A 82 5.16 23.31 10.01
N GLU A 83 3.96 23.56 10.55
CA GLU A 83 3.20 24.82 10.36
C GLU A 83 2.34 25.24 11.57
N LEU A 84 1.92 26.53 11.58
CA LEU A 84 1.02 27.13 12.57
C LEU A 84 -0.33 26.38 12.65
N ALA A 85 -0.91 26.28 13.85
CA ALA A 85 -2.01 25.35 14.14
C ALA A 85 -3.27 25.49 13.25
N ILE A 86 -3.72 26.71 12.91
CA ILE A 86 -4.92 26.92 12.09
C ILE A 86 -4.65 26.55 10.62
N GLU A 87 -3.48 26.93 10.10
CA GLU A 87 -3.06 26.61 8.74
C GLU A 87 -2.87 25.10 8.58
N SER A 88 -2.24 24.46 9.57
CA SER A 88 -2.10 23.01 9.70
C SER A 88 -3.43 22.26 9.64
N ILE A 89 -4.50 22.77 10.26
CA ILE A 89 -5.84 22.15 10.19
C ILE A 89 -6.43 22.26 8.77
N LYS A 90 -6.33 23.45 8.14
CA LYS A 90 -6.86 23.65 6.78
C LYS A 90 -6.12 22.77 5.77
N ARG A 91 -4.79 22.74 5.83
CA ARG A 91 -3.97 21.87 4.98
C ARG A 91 -4.30 20.40 5.26
N SER A 92 -4.34 19.96 6.52
CA SER A 92 -4.73 18.58 6.87
C SER A 92 -6.05 18.14 6.23
N LYS A 93 -7.06 19.02 6.20
CA LYS A 93 -8.33 18.76 5.50
C LYS A 93 -8.16 18.65 3.98
N GLN A 94 -7.39 19.54 3.36
CA GLN A 94 -7.08 19.48 1.91
C GLN A 94 -6.31 18.20 1.55
N ARG A 95 -5.30 17.82 2.36
CA ARG A 95 -4.54 16.57 2.20
C ARG A 95 -5.46 15.35 2.30
N THR A 96 -6.35 15.35 3.29
CA THR A 96 -7.35 14.30 3.47
C THR A 96 -8.29 14.22 2.26
N LEU A 97 -8.74 15.36 1.74
CA LEU A 97 -9.58 15.41 0.53
C LEU A 97 -8.86 14.82 -0.69
N ALA A 98 -7.59 15.20 -0.91
CA ALA A 98 -6.78 14.66 -2.00
C ALA A 98 -6.66 13.12 -1.89
N MET A 99 -6.42 12.60 -0.68
CA MET A 99 -6.34 11.16 -0.43
C MET A 99 -7.69 10.45 -0.70
N VAL A 100 -8.81 11.02 -0.26
CA VAL A 100 -10.16 10.48 -0.53
C VAL A 100 -10.41 10.41 -2.03
N GLN A 101 -10.15 11.50 -2.77
CA GLN A 101 -10.32 11.53 -4.21
C GLN A 101 -9.41 10.53 -4.93
N PHE A 102 -8.17 10.38 -4.45
CA PHE A 102 -7.23 9.40 -4.98
C PHE A 102 -7.75 7.97 -4.80
N ILE A 103 -8.21 7.60 -3.60
CA ILE A 103 -8.80 6.28 -3.33
C ILE A 103 -10.02 6.02 -4.22
N GLN A 104 -10.90 7.02 -4.40
CA GLN A 104 -12.05 6.90 -5.30
C GLN A 104 -11.64 6.61 -6.75
N ARG A 105 -10.58 7.27 -7.25
CA ARG A 105 -10.03 7.00 -8.59
C ARG A 105 -9.47 5.58 -8.67
N MET A 106 -8.70 5.14 -7.66
CA MET A 106 -8.16 3.78 -7.63
C MET A 106 -9.24 2.70 -7.55
N MET A 107 -10.34 2.95 -6.82
CA MET A 107 -11.50 2.06 -6.80
C MET A 107 -12.19 1.96 -8.16
N LYS A 108 -12.27 3.06 -8.94
CA LYS A 108 -12.79 3.03 -10.32
C LYS A 108 -11.90 2.21 -11.26
N VAL A 109 -10.58 2.38 -11.15
CA VAL A 109 -9.62 1.57 -11.92
C VAL A 109 -9.76 0.10 -11.55
N TYR A 110 -9.83 -0.22 -10.26
CA TYR A 110 -10.00 -1.59 -9.79
C TYR A 110 -11.30 -2.21 -10.31
N LYS A 111 -12.41 -1.46 -10.29
CA LYS A 111 -13.69 -1.91 -10.88
C LYS A 111 -13.52 -2.27 -12.35
N MET A 112 -12.93 -1.38 -13.15
CA MET A 112 -12.73 -1.58 -14.58
C MET A 112 -11.88 -2.84 -14.86
N MET A 113 -10.84 -3.07 -14.05
CA MET A 113 -10.03 -4.29 -14.16
C MET A 113 -10.85 -5.56 -13.88
N CYS A 114 -11.67 -5.55 -12.84
CA CYS A 114 -12.54 -6.68 -12.50
C CYS A 114 -13.64 -6.91 -13.56
N GLU A 115 -14.19 -5.83 -14.13
CA GLU A 115 -15.17 -5.92 -15.21
C GLU A 115 -14.54 -6.52 -16.48
N THR A 116 -13.30 -6.11 -16.79
CA THR A 116 -12.57 -6.56 -17.99
C THR A 116 -12.05 -7.99 -17.86
N SER A 117 -11.75 -8.48 -16.64
CA SER A 117 -11.25 -9.85 -16.46
C SER A 117 -12.29 -10.92 -16.81
N GLY A 118 -13.59 -10.57 -16.79
CA GLY A 118 -14.70 -11.48 -17.05
C GLY A 118 -14.92 -12.53 -15.96
N GLN A 119 -14.12 -12.52 -14.88
CA GLN A 119 -14.24 -13.48 -13.78
C GLN A 119 -15.23 -12.99 -12.74
N THR A 120 -16.22 -13.85 -12.42
CA THR A 120 -17.24 -13.54 -11.41
C THR A 120 -16.63 -13.28 -10.02
N GLU A 121 -15.55 -13.97 -9.68
CA GLU A 121 -14.84 -13.78 -8.42
C GLU A 121 -14.20 -12.40 -8.30
N ASP A 122 -13.63 -11.87 -9.38
CA ASP A 122 -12.99 -10.55 -9.36
C ASP A 122 -14.03 -9.46 -9.12
N MET A 123 -15.18 -9.54 -9.80
CA MET A 123 -16.30 -8.63 -9.56
C MET A 123 -16.86 -8.76 -8.15
N ARG A 124 -16.97 -9.98 -7.62
CA ARG A 124 -17.37 -10.21 -6.22
C ARG A 124 -16.39 -9.55 -5.24
N ARG A 125 -15.08 -9.69 -5.45
CA ARG A 125 -14.05 -9.05 -4.62
C ARG A 125 -14.16 -7.53 -4.63
N TYR A 126 -14.41 -6.93 -5.80
CA TYR A 126 -14.67 -5.49 -5.90
C TYR A 126 -15.91 -5.09 -5.09
N GLN A 127 -17.03 -5.80 -5.28
CA GLN A 127 -18.29 -5.53 -4.59
C GLN A 127 -18.11 -5.61 -3.07
N ILE A 128 -17.47 -6.67 -2.56
CA ILE A 128 -17.20 -6.85 -1.14
C ILE A 128 -16.39 -5.68 -0.56
N ILE A 129 -15.30 -5.25 -1.22
CA ILE A 129 -14.52 -4.10 -0.74
C ILE A 129 -15.35 -2.81 -0.77
N HIS A 130 -16.10 -2.60 -1.85
CA HIS A 130 -16.94 -1.42 -2.00
C HIS A 130 -17.96 -1.32 -0.86
N GLU A 131 -18.74 -2.36 -0.62
CA GLU A 131 -19.77 -2.39 0.43
C GLU A 131 -19.17 -2.28 1.84
N LEU A 132 -18.04 -2.95 2.09
CA LEU A 132 -17.41 -2.92 3.42
C LEU A 132 -16.82 -1.55 3.77
N TYR A 133 -16.23 -0.84 2.81
CA TYR A 133 -15.37 0.32 3.11
C TYR A 133 -15.79 1.62 2.44
N ILE A 134 -16.39 1.57 1.25
CA ILE A 134 -16.56 2.72 0.36
C ILE A 134 -18.01 3.21 0.33
N ALA A 135 -18.98 2.30 0.21
CA ALA A 135 -20.40 2.61 0.20
C ALA A 135 -20.79 3.44 1.43
N GLU A 136 -21.75 4.35 1.30
CA GLU A 136 -22.19 5.21 2.41
C GLU A 136 -22.68 4.38 3.59
N GLU A 137 -23.57 3.42 3.31
CA GLU A 137 -24.00 2.40 4.26
C GLU A 137 -23.00 1.26 4.32
N LYS A 138 -22.69 0.81 5.54
CA LYS A 138 -21.76 -0.29 5.78
C LYS A 138 -22.53 -1.59 5.91
N ARG A 139 -22.18 -2.56 5.08
CA ARG A 139 -22.61 -3.96 5.26
C ARG A 139 -21.64 -4.73 6.16
N THR A 140 -22.15 -5.73 6.85
CA THR A 140 -21.35 -6.67 7.65
C THR A 140 -20.76 -7.78 6.80
N VAL A 141 -19.82 -8.53 7.35
CA VAL A 141 -19.24 -9.69 6.65
C VAL A 141 -20.29 -10.77 6.44
N GLU A 142 -21.16 -10.95 7.43
CA GLU A 142 -22.25 -11.92 7.47
C GLU A 142 -23.29 -11.61 6.39
N GLU A 143 -23.71 -10.34 6.28
CA GLU A 143 -24.65 -9.90 5.24
C GLU A 143 -24.09 -10.09 3.83
N LEU A 144 -22.79 -9.84 3.63
CA LEU A 144 -22.13 -10.03 2.34
C LEU A 144 -21.96 -11.50 2.01
N ALA A 145 -21.63 -12.32 3.01
CA ALA A 145 -21.54 -13.77 2.86
C ALA A 145 -22.89 -14.35 2.40
N GLU A 146 -23.99 -13.96 3.05
CA GLU A 146 -25.34 -14.36 2.68
C GLU A 146 -25.71 -13.88 1.26
N PHE A 147 -25.49 -12.60 0.96
CA PHE A 147 -25.83 -12.02 -0.34
C PHE A 147 -25.09 -12.68 -1.51
N HIS A 148 -23.80 -12.99 -1.34
CA HIS A 148 -23.00 -13.67 -2.36
C HIS A 148 -23.09 -15.19 -2.29
N LYS A 149 -23.84 -15.76 -1.33
CA LYS A 149 -23.97 -17.21 -1.09
C LYS A 149 -22.61 -17.89 -0.92
N ILE A 150 -21.75 -17.29 -0.10
CA ILE A 150 -20.42 -17.79 0.25
C ILE A 150 -20.26 -17.86 1.78
N GLU A 151 -19.24 -18.57 2.25
CA GLU A 151 -18.92 -18.58 3.67
C GLU A 151 -18.22 -17.27 4.10
N PRO A 152 -18.38 -16.82 5.36
CA PRO A 152 -17.69 -15.63 5.88
C PRO A 152 -16.17 -15.66 5.67
N ARG A 153 -15.53 -16.85 5.77
CA ARG A 153 -14.09 -16.99 5.47
C ARG A 153 -13.73 -16.59 4.05
N THR A 154 -14.62 -16.81 3.08
CA THR A 154 -14.42 -16.43 1.68
C THR A 154 -14.48 -14.91 1.55
N VAL A 155 -15.36 -14.22 2.28
CA VAL A 155 -15.39 -12.76 2.34
C VAL A 155 -14.05 -12.22 2.85
N TYR A 156 -13.50 -12.76 3.95
CA TYR A 156 -12.19 -12.34 4.46
C TYR A 156 -11.06 -12.58 3.45
N ASN A 157 -11.10 -13.70 2.72
CA ASN A 157 -10.12 -13.97 1.66
C ASN A 157 -10.27 -13.01 0.48
N ASP A 158 -11.49 -12.69 0.08
CA ASP A 158 -11.78 -11.73 -0.99
C ASP A 158 -11.29 -10.32 -0.61
N VAL A 159 -11.54 -9.89 0.63
CA VAL A 159 -10.99 -8.64 1.19
C VAL A 159 -9.46 -8.66 1.14
N LYS A 160 -8.81 -9.74 1.57
CA LYS A 160 -7.35 -9.87 1.55
C LYS A 160 -6.79 -9.74 0.13
N ASN A 161 -7.40 -10.40 -0.84
CA ASN A 161 -6.96 -10.38 -2.23
C ASN A 161 -7.18 -9.01 -2.88
N ALA A 162 -8.36 -8.43 -2.71
CA ALA A 162 -8.66 -7.10 -3.21
C ALA A 162 -7.75 -6.02 -2.61
N THR A 163 -7.44 -6.12 -1.31
CA THR A 163 -6.49 -5.21 -0.64
C THR A 163 -5.09 -5.30 -1.25
N LYS A 164 -4.61 -6.50 -1.62
CA LYS A 164 -3.31 -6.66 -2.28
C LYS A 164 -3.32 -5.95 -3.64
N THR A 165 -4.35 -6.18 -4.46
CA THR A 165 -4.49 -5.53 -5.76
C THR A 165 -4.55 -4.01 -5.63
N LEU A 166 -5.36 -3.49 -4.70
CA LEU A 166 -5.43 -2.06 -4.42
C LEU A 166 -4.11 -1.49 -3.90
N SER A 167 -3.32 -2.27 -3.15
CA SER A 167 -1.99 -1.83 -2.71
C SER A 167 -1.06 -1.59 -3.91
N VAL A 168 -1.11 -2.45 -4.93
CA VAL A 168 -0.36 -2.22 -6.17
C VAL A 168 -0.87 -0.97 -6.90
N LEU A 169 -2.19 -0.81 -7.03
CA LEU A 169 -2.77 0.36 -7.71
C LEU A 169 -2.43 1.69 -7.02
N ILE A 170 -2.50 1.72 -5.69
CA ILE A 170 -2.25 2.93 -4.88
C ILE A 170 -0.77 3.34 -4.94
N PHE A 171 0.16 2.38 -4.95
CA PHE A 171 1.60 2.65 -4.86
C PHE A 171 2.36 2.49 -6.19
N GLY A 172 1.68 2.16 -7.28
CA GLY A 172 2.26 2.11 -8.64
C GLY A 172 3.30 1.00 -8.85
N VAL A 173 4.27 1.25 -9.73
CA VAL A 173 5.33 0.29 -10.13
C VAL A 173 6.18 -0.15 -8.93
N ASP A 174 6.34 0.73 -7.93
CA ASP A 174 6.98 0.38 -6.65
C ASP A 174 6.20 -0.68 -5.84
N GLY A 175 4.93 -0.87 -6.18
CA GLY A 175 4.04 -1.92 -5.67
C GLY A 175 4.19 -3.27 -6.38
N VAL A 176 4.78 -3.32 -7.58
CA VAL A 176 4.95 -4.53 -8.39
C VAL A 176 6.25 -5.25 -8.00
N GLU A 177 6.18 -6.57 -7.77
CA GLU A 177 7.38 -7.40 -7.67
C GLU A 177 7.93 -7.59 -9.09
N LEU A 178 9.07 -6.98 -9.38
CA LEU A 178 9.93 -7.42 -10.48
C LEU A 178 10.78 -8.55 -9.93
N TYR A 179 10.50 -9.77 -10.40
CA TYR A 179 11.27 -10.99 -10.10
C TYR A 179 12.68 -10.91 -10.70
#